data_AF-A0A1E8VTI6-F1
#
_entry.id   AF-A0A1E8VTI6-F1
#
_cell.length_a   1.000
_cell.length_b   1.000
_cell.length_c   1.000
_cell.angle_alpha   90.00
_cell.angle_beta   90.00
_cell.angle_gamma   90.00
#
_symmetry.space_group_name_H-M   'P 1'
#
loop_
_entity.id
_entity.type
_entity.pdbx_description
1 polymer ?
#
loop_
_entity_poly.entity_id
_entity_poly.type
_entity_poly.pdbx_seq_one_letter_code
_entity_poly.pdbx_strand_id
1 'polypeptide(L)' 'MTKCMRDVVLEDPMFGEFLVDKGFPFSVENPITELVTFEDVVQMRRLDKDAFLAEYDAYRSNGGRLAEGAGSR' A
#
# COMPACT_ATOMS: atom_id res chain seq x y z
N MET A 1 14.50 6.48 -11.16
CA MET A 1 14.73 6.11 -9.75
C MET A 1 13.39 5.67 -9.19
N THR A 2 13.33 4.50 -8.56
CA THR A 2 12.13 4.03 -7.87
C THR A 2 12.02 4.78 -6.54
N LYS A 3 10.84 5.34 -6.24
CA LYS A 3 10.60 6.09 -5.00
C LYS A 3 10.53 5.14 -3.80
N CYS A 4 10.99 5.61 -2.64
CA CYS A 4 10.79 4.87 -1.40
C CYS A 4 9.31 4.89 -0.99
N MET A 5 8.90 3.94 -0.16
CA MET A 5 7.52 3.83 0.31
C MET A 5 7.05 5.09 1.04
N ARG A 6 7.95 5.79 1.73
CA ARG A 6 7.61 7.07 2.36
C ARG A 6 7.24 8.12 1.32
N ASP A 7 8.06 8.33 0.30
CA ASP A 7 7.80 9.33 -0.73
C ASP A 7 6.52 9.02 -1.51
N VAL A 8 6.27 7.73 -1.80
CA VAL A 8 5.02 7.28 -2.42
C VAL A 8 3.81 7.71 -1.59
N VAL A 9 3.84 7.48 -0.27
CA VAL A 9 2.71 7.84 0.61
C VAL A 9 2.64 9.33 0.91
N LEU A 10 3.76 10.06 0.91
CA LEU A 10 3.72 11.52 1.03
C LEU A 10 3.06 12.18 -0.19
N GLU A 11 3.23 11.60 -1.37
CA GLU A 11 2.57 12.06 -2.59
C GLU A 11 1.11 11.59 -2.70
N ASP A 12 0.83 10.37 -2.20
CA ASP A 12 -0.51 9.80 -2.16
C ASP A 12 -0.83 9.25 -0.77
N PRO A 13 -1.29 10.10 0.17
CA PRO A 13 -1.57 9.70 1.56
C PRO A 13 -2.59 8.57 1.69
N MET A 14 -3.53 8.48 0.73
CA MET A 14 -4.57 7.46 0.71
C MET A 14 -4.00 6.06 0.48
N PHE A 15 -2.84 5.96 -0.16
CA PHE A 15 -2.12 4.69 -0.29
C PHE A 15 -1.63 4.18 1.06
N GLY A 16 -1.18 5.09 1.94
CA GLY A 16 -0.81 4.76 3.32
C GLY A 16 -1.99 4.23 4.13
N GLU A 17 -3.15 4.87 4.02
CA GLU A 17 -4.40 4.41 4.65
C GLU A 17 -4.81 3.03 4.14
N PHE A 18 -4.78 2.83 2.82
CA PHE A 18 -5.08 1.53 2.20
C PHE A 18 -4.17 0.41 2.72
N LEU A 19 -2.86 0.68 2.87
CA LEU A 19 -1.93 -0.30 3.44
C LEU A 19 -2.32 -0.69 4.87
N VAL A 20 -2.64 0.29 5.72
CA VAL A 20 -3.06 0.04 7.10
C VAL A 20 -4.39 -0.74 7.15
N ASP A 21 -5.37 -0.34 6.35
CA ASP A 21 -6.68 -0.99 6.26
C ASP A 21 -6.56 -2.44 5.77
N LYS A 22 -5.64 -2.74 4.86
CA LYS A 22 -5.33 -4.11 4.44
C LYS A 22 -4.58 -4.93 5.50
N GLY A 23 -4.18 -4.32 6.61
CA GLY A 23 -3.45 -4.97 7.70
C GLY A 23 -1.93 -4.97 7.52
N PHE A 24 -1.37 -4.15 6.63
CA PHE A 24 0.08 -3.93 6.63
C PHE A 24 0.46 -3.07 7.85
N PRO A 25 1.53 -3.42 8.58
CA PRO A 25 2.03 -2.61 9.69
C PRO A 25 2.81 -1.39 9.15
N PHE A 26 2.12 -0.52 8.41
CA PHE A 26 2.69 0.63 7.74
C PHE A 26 2.59 1.90 8.60
N SER A 27 3.66 2.69 8.63
CA SER A 27 3.67 4.05 9.17
C SER A 27 4.81 4.83 8.54
N VAL A 28 4.58 6.11 8.19
CA VAL A 28 5.63 7.01 7.67
C VAL A 28 6.73 7.30 8.70
N GLU A 29 6.42 7.16 9.99
CA GLU A 29 7.39 7.29 11.08
C GLU A 29 8.36 6.11 11.16
N ASN A 30 8.04 4.98 10.52
CA ASN A 30 8.94 3.84 10.46
C ASN A 30 10.11 4.16 9.49
N PRO A 31 11.36 4.19 9.95
CA PRO A 31 12.52 4.54 9.12
C PRO A 31 12.75 3.56 7.96
N ILE A 32 12.24 2.32 8.08
CA ILE A 32 12.34 1.34 6.99
C ILE A 32 11.65 1.85 5.72
N THR A 33 10.61 2.70 5.84
CA THR A 33 9.88 3.25 4.68
C THR A 33 10.71 4.17 3.80
N GLU A 34 11.87 4.64 4.26
CA GLU A 34 12.87 5.39 3.46
C GLU A 34 13.73 4.48 2.58
N LEU A 35 13.84 3.21 2.98
CA LEU A 35 14.79 2.26 2.41
C LEU A 35 14.12 1.30 1.43
N VAL A 36 12.86 0.94 1.69
CA VAL A 36 12.12 0.00 0.86
C VAL A 36 11.27 0.71 -0.19
N THR A 37 11.20 0.13 -1.37
CA THR A 37 10.31 0.53 -2.46
C THR A 37 9.05 -0.32 -2.47
N PHE A 38 8.04 0.10 -3.24
CA PHE A 38 6.85 -0.74 -3.45
C PHE A 38 7.20 -2.10 -4.09
N GLU A 39 8.21 -2.14 -4.96
CA GLU A 39 8.66 -3.39 -5.59
C GLU A 39 9.26 -4.36 -4.58
N ASP A 40 10.04 -3.86 -3.61
CA ASP A 40 10.56 -4.69 -2.52
C ASP A 40 9.41 -5.27 -1.68
N VAL A 41 8.40 -4.47 -1.37
CA VAL A 41 7.21 -4.92 -0.62
C VAL A 41 6.47 -6.02 -1.38
N VAL A 42 6.23 -5.83 -2.67
CA VAL A 42 5.58 -6.82 -3.55
C VAL A 42 6.36 -8.13 -3.56
N GLN A 43 7.69 -8.08 -3.71
CA GLN A 43 8.54 -9.27 -3.71
C GLN A 43 8.57 -9.97 -2.35
N MET A 44 8.81 -9.23 -1.26
CA MET A 44 8.91 -9.77 0.10
C MET A 44 7.61 -10.42 0.57
N ARG A 45 6.46 -9.82 0.20
CA ARG A 45 5.13 -10.30 0.60
C ARG A 45 4.48 -11.20 -0.44
N ARG A 46 5.17 -11.48 -1.56
CA ARG A 46 4.71 -12.30 -2.69
C ARG A 46 3.34 -11.85 -3.20
N LEU A 47 3.17 -10.55 -3.34
CA LEU A 47 1.93 -9.95 -3.82
C LEU A 47 1.87 -10.06 -5.34
N ASP A 48 0.65 -10.24 -5.86
CA ASP A 48 0.36 -9.92 -7.25
C ASP A 48 0.27 -8.38 -7.36
N LYS A 49 1.26 -7.77 -8.04
CA LYS A 49 1.37 -6.31 -8.15
C LYS A 49 0.15 -5.70 -8.84
N ASP A 50 -0.32 -6.32 -9.91
CA ASP A 50 -1.39 -5.77 -10.73
C ASP A 50 -2.74 -5.89 -10.02
N ALA A 51 -2.99 -7.04 -9.39
CA ALA A 51 -4.18 -7.21 -8.55
C ALA A 51 -4.18 -6.23 -7.37
N PHE A 52 -3.03 -6.03 -6.72
CA PHE A 52 -2.91 -5.10 -5.60
C PHE A 52 -3.21 -3.65 -5.99
N LEU A 53 -2.70 -3.20 -7.14
CA LEU A 53 -2.97 -1.85 -7.64
C LEU A 53 -4.42 -1.69 -8.09
N ALA A 54 -5.03 -2.73 -8.70
CA ALA A 54 -6.44 -2.72 -9.03
C ALA A 54 -7.35 -2.61 -7.79
N GLU A 55 -6.98 -3.28 -6.70
CA GLU A 55 -7.68 -3.14 -5.42
C GLU A 55 -7.52 -1.73 -4.83
N TYR A 56 -6.34 -1.13 -4.95
CA TYR A 56 -6.15 0.25 -4.51
C TYR A 56 -6.99 1.24 -5.33
N ASP A 57 -7.09 1.05 -6.64
CA ASP A 57 -7.96 1.86 -7.51
C ASP A 57 -9.43 1.74 -7.12
N ALA A 58 -9.88 0.53 -6.77
CA ALA A 58 -11.22 0.31 -6.23
C ALA A 58 -11.41 1.00 -4.87
N TYR A 59 -10.41 0.91 -3.97
CA TYR A 59 -10.42 1.59 -2.67
C TYR A 59 -10.56 3.11 -2.82
N ARG A 60 -9.79 3.71 -3.73
CA ARG A 60 -9.89 5.15 -4.05
C ARG A 60 -11.26 5.51 -4.60
N SER A 61 -11.79 4.70 -5.52
CA SER A 61 -13.12 4.91 -6.12
C SER A 61 -14.25 4.79 -5.09
N ASN A 62 -14.04 4.01 -4.03
CA ASN A 62 -14.97 3.82 -2.92
C ASN A 62 -14.79 4.85 -1.78
N GLY A 63 -14.04 5.93 -2.02
CA GLY A 63 -13.85 7.01 -1.06
C GLY A 63 -13.01 6.63 0.16
N GLY A 64 -12.05 5.73 -0.02
CA GLY A 64 -11.15 5.31 1.06
C GLY A 64 -11.76 4.27 1.99
N ARG A 65 -12.47 3.29 1.43
CA ARG A 65 -13.01 2.16 2.18
C ARG A 65 -12.77 0.86 1.45
N LEU A 66 -12.23 -0.13 2.15
CA LEU A 66 -12.14 -1.49 1.62
C LEU A 66 -13.55 -2.04 1.35
N ALA A 67 -13.70 -2.74 0.23
CA ALA A 67 -14.91 -3.51 -0.02
C ALA A 67 -15.05 -4.59 1.07
N GLU A 68 -16.26 -4.78 1.60
CA GLU A 68 -16.53 -5.83 2.59
C GLU A 68 -16.10 -7.19 2.03
N GLY A 69 -15.17 -7.87 2.71
CA GLY A 69 -14.60 -9.15 2.29
C GLY A 69 -13.23 -9.10 1.61
N ALA A 70 -12.63 -7.93 1.40
CA ALA A 70 -11.27 -7.78 0.82
C ALA A 70 -10.12 -8.16 1.80
N GLY A 71 -10.45 -8.49 3.05
CA GLY A 71 -9.51 -9.08 4.00
C GLY A 71 -9.17 -10.52 3.60
N SER A 72 -8.13 -10.70 2.80
CA SER A 72 -7.63 -12.03 2.46
C SER A 72 -7.04 -12.72 3.69
N ARG A 73 -7.50 -13.96 3.89
CA ARG A 73 -6.87 -14.99 4.75
C ARG A 73 -5.46 -15.32 4.29
#